data_AF-A0AAD7BD38-F1
#
_entry.id   AF-A0AAD7BD38-F1
#
_cell.length_a   1.000
_cell.length_b   1.000
_cell.length_c   1.000
_cell.angle_alpha   90.00
_cell.angle_beta   90.00
_cell.angle_gamma   90.00
#
_symmetry.space_group_name_H-M   'P 1'
#
loop_
_entity.id
_entity.type
_entity.pdbx_description
1 polymer ?
#
loop_
_entity_poly.entity_id
_entity_poly.type
_entity_poly.pdbx_seq_one_letter_code
_entity_poly.pdbx_strand_id
1 'polypeptide(L)'
;MRSSPVVHLLESNDPPDEREVALIHQFLHEIRQSLDEMKALPYPGPELDGLDRSFQAHLALLSLIRSIPGELLSHIFTYVSDRRKVGRCVIYVPPWRLGHICRSWRNAALSTQFLWRHIVIY
;
A
#
# COMPACT_ATOMS: atom_id res chain seq x y z
N MET A 1 -24.74 -2.38 6.78
CA MET A 1 -23.39 -2.05 6.25
C MET A 1 -23.23 -2.75 4.92
N ARG A 2 -22.83 -2.03 3.86
CA ARG A 2 -22.50 -2.67 2.56
C ARG A 2 -21.23 -3.50 2.75
N SER A 3 -21.25 -4.78 2.36
CA SER A 3 -20.08 -5.65 2.47
C SER A 3 -19.07 -5.33 1.37
N SER A 4 -17.77 -5.39 1.69
CA SER A 4 -16.71 -5.23 0.69
C SER A 4 -16.76 -6.36 -0.35
N PRO A 5 -16.61 -6.07 -1.66
CA PRO A 5 -16.54 -7.10 -2.68
C PRO A 5 -15.20 -7.86 -2.69
N VAL A 6 -14.17 -7.35 -2.01
CA VAL A 6 -12.78 -7.84 -2.07
C VAL A 6 -12.13 -7.90 -0.68
N VAL A 7 -12.81 -8.55 0.27
CA VAL A 7 -12.36 -8.62 1.68
C VAL A 7 -10.92 -9.10 1.83
N HIS A 8 -10.53 -10.13 1.07
CA HIS A 8 -9.18 -10.69 1.17
C HIS A 8 -8.06 -9.70 0.78
N LEU A 9 -8.34 -8.72 -0.08
CA LEU A 9 -7.37 -7.67 -0.44
C LEU A 9 -7.22 -6.62 0.67
N LEU A 10 -8.18 -6.48 1.58
CA LEU A 10 -8.06 -5.59 2.74
C LEU A 10 -7.13 -6.19 3.81
N GLU A 11 -6.96 -7.52 3.79
CA GLU A 11 -6.15 -8.26 4.76
C GLU A 11 -4.76 -8.64 4.24
N SER A 12 -4.46 -8.32 2.97
CA SER A 12 -3.19 -8.66 2.32
C SER A 12 -2.54 -7.45 1.64
N ASN A 13 -1.38 -7.66 1.01
CA ASN A 13 -0.72 -6.69 0.14
C ASN A 13 -0.66 -7.20 -1.30
N ASP A 14 -1.52 -8.16 -1.64
CA ASP A 14 -1.62 -8.68 -3.01
C ASP A 14 -2.29 -7.60 -3.91
N PRO A 15 -1.84 -7.47 -5.17
CA PRO A 15 -2.50 -6.57 -6.13
C PRO A 15 -3.87 -7.11 -6.53
N PRO A 16 -4.87 -6.23 -6.76
CA PRO A 16 -6.11 -6.65 -7.38
C PRO A 16 -5.89 -7.09 -8.84
N ASP A 17 -6.66 -8.07 -9.29
CA ASP A 17 -6.77 -8.41 -10.72
C ASP A 17 -7.71 -7.43 -11.47
N GLU A 18 -7.79 -7.53 -12.80
CA GLU A 18 -8.62 -6.62 -13.62
C GLU A 18 -10.11 -6.62 -13.24
N ARG A 19 -10.66 -7.78 -12.85
CA ARG A 19 -12.07 -7.91 -12.45
C ARG A 19 -12.27 -7.28 -11.08
N GLU A 20 -11.36 -7.52 -10.16
CA GLU A 20 -11.37 -6.91 -8.83
C GLU A 20 -11.20 -5.40 -8.89
N VAL A 21 -10.35 -4.89 -9.78
CA VAL A 21 -10.22 -3.45 -10.06
C VAL A 21 -11.57 -2.87 -10.49
N ALA A 22 -12.29 -3.53 -11.41
CA ALA A 22 -13.62 -3.08 -11.83
C ALA A 22 -14.63 -3.08 -10.67
N LEU A 23 -14.63 -4.13 -9.84
CA LEU A 23 -15.48 -4.22 -8.65
C LEU A 23 -15.17 -3.14 -7.62
N ILE A 24 -13.88 -2.85 -7.39
CA ILE A 24 -13.43 -1.80 -6.47
C ILE A 24 -13.88 -0.43 -6.99
N HIS A 25 -13.73 -0.15 -8.29
CA HIS A 25 -14.18 1.11 -8.87
C HIS A 25 -15.69 1.31 -8.75
N GLN A 26 -16.48 0.28 -9.03
CA GLN A 26 -17.93 0.32 -8.86
C GLN A 26 -18.28 0.61 -7.39
N PHE A 27 -17.67 -0.12 -6.46
CA PHE A 27 -17.91 0.06 -5.03
C PHE A 27 -17.52 1.45 -4.52
N LEU A 28 -16.39 2.01 -4.99
CA LEU A 28 -15.96 3.37 -4.67
C LEU A 28 -16.94 4.42 -5.20
N HIS A 29 -17.50 4.20 -6.39
CA HIS A 29 -18.53 5.08 -6.96
C HIS A 29 -19.80 5.08 -6.08
N GLU A 30 -20.27 3.90 -5.68
CA GLU A 30 -21.44 3.75 -4.80
C GLU A 30 -21.21 4.38 -3.42
N ILE A 31 -20.01 4.23 -2.85
CA ILE A 31 -19.65 4.87 -1.58
C ILE A 31 -19.57 6.39 -1.73
N ARG A 32 -18.94 6.89 -2.80
CA ARG A 32 -18.84 8.34 -3.07
C ARG A 32 -20.21 8.98 -3.10
N GLN A 33 -21.14 8.39 -3.85
CA GLN A 33 -22.52 8.90 -3.93
C GLN A 33 -23.17 8.99 -2.54
N SER A 34 -23.07 7.94 -1.72
CA SER A 34 -23.63 7.95 -0.36
C SER A 34 -22.91 8.90 0.59
N LEU A 35 -21.59 9.13 0.41
CA LEU A 35 -20.86 10.16 1.15
C LEU A 35 -21.35 11.56 0.80
N ASP A 36 -21.58 11.84 -0.47
CA ASP A 36 -22.02 13.15 -0.93
C ASP A 36 -23.47 13.43 -0.47
N GLU A 37 -24.35 12.43 -0.52
CA GLU A 37 -25.72 12.51 0.03
C GLU A 37 -25.72 12.80 1.54
N MET A 38 -24.92 12.09 2.35
CA MET A 38 -24.84 12.34 3.79
C MET A 38 -24.18 13.67 4.15
N LYS A 39 -23.18 14.11 3.38
CA LYS A 39 -22.54 15.42 3.59
C LYS A 39 -23.47 16.60 3.28
N ALA A 40 -24.49 16.37 2.45
CA ALA A 40 -25.52 17.37 2.16
C ALA A 40 -26.57 17.53 3.27
N LEU A 41 -26.60 16.63 4.27
CA LEU A 41 -27.53 16.72 5.40
C LEU A 41 -27.11 17.84 6.38
N PRO A 42 -28.06 18.57 7.00
CA PRO A 42 -27.75 19.62 7.97
C PRO A 42 -26.99 19.14 9.21
N TYR A 43 -27.17 17.86 9.57
CA TYR A 43 -26.51 17.20 10.69
C TYR A 43 -25.91 15.89 10.20
N PRO A 44 -24.65 15.91 9.76
CA PRO A 44 -23.96 14.73 9.29
C PRO A 44 -23.76 13.75 10.47
N GLY A 45 -24.27 12.52 10.36
CA GLY A 45 -24.22 11.53 11.43
C GLY A 45 -22.83 10.87 11.60
N PRO A 46 -22.60 10.13 12.71
CA PRO A 46 -21.32 9.44 12.99
C PRO A 46 -21.00 8.32 11.98
N GLU A 47 -21.97 7.93 11.16
CA GLU A 47 -21.84 6.94 10.09
C GLU A 47 -20.94 7.42 8.95
N LEU A 48 -20.78 8.73 8.79
CA LEU A 48 -19.89 9.34 7.80
C LEU A 48 -18.44 8.93 7.97
N ASP A 49 -17.95 8.91 9.21
CA ASP A 49 -16.57 8.51 9.50
C ASP A 49 -16.33 7.05 9.14
N GLY A 50 -17.33 6.19 9.38
CA GLY A 50 -17.28 4.79 8.99
C GLY A 50 -17.23 4.62 7.48
N LEU A 51 -18.02 5.41 6.76
CA LEU A 51 -18.08 5.37 5.31
C LEU A 51 -16.82 5.97 4.66
N ASP A 52 -16.27 7.05 5.20
CA ASP A 52 -15.02 7.65 4.74
C ASP A 52 -13.84 6.69 4.96
N ARG A 53 -13.76 6.05 6.13
CA ARG A 53 -12.76 4.99 6.38
C ARG A 53 -12.88 3.85 5.36
N SER A 54 -14.10 3.42 5.05
CA SER A 54 -14.33 2.38 4.03
C SER A 54 -13.87 2.85 2.64
N PHE A 55 -14.18 4.09 2.28
CA PHE A 55 -13.73 4.69 1.01
C PHE A 55 -12.20 4.70 0.90
N GLN A 56 -11.51 5.21 1.93
CA GLN A 56 -10.05 5.29 1.94
C GLN A 56 -9.40 3.91 1.88
N ALA A 57 -9.95 2.93 2.61
CA ALA A 57 -9.45 1.56 2.60
C ALA A 57 -9.54 0.94 1.19
N HIS A 58 -10.66 1.13 0.48
CA HIS A 58 -10.83 0.59 -0.88
C HIS A 58 -10.04 1.37 -1.92
N LEU A 59 -9.86 2.68 -1.74
CA LEU A 59 -9.00 3.49 -2.61
C LEU A 59 -7.53 3.04 -2.50
N ALA A 60 -7.07 2.72 -1.29
CA ALA A 60 -5.73 2.22 -1.06
C ALA A 60 -5.46 0.87 -1.76
N LEU A 61 -6.50 0.07 -2.05
CA LEU A 61 -6.35 -1.19 -2.78
C LEU A 61 -5.85 -0.98 -4.21
N LEU A 62 -6.18 0.17 -4.82
CA LEU A 62 -5.77 0.56 -6.17
C LEU A 62 -4.42 1.28 -6.20
N SER A 63 -3.72 1.36 -5.05
CA SER A 63 -2.41 2.00 -4.98
C SER A 63 -1.39 1.27 -5.86
N LEU A 64 -0.66 2.05 -6.67
CA LEU A 64 0.40 1.55 -7.56
C LEU A 64 1.48 0.75 -6.83
N ILE A 65 1.67 0.98 -5.53
CA ILE A 65 2.67 0.26 -4.74
C ILE A 65 2.40 -1.25 -4.62
N ARG A 66 1.17 -1.69 -4.91
CA ARG A 66 0.76 -3.10 -4.89
C ARG A 66 1.03 -3.80 -6.23
N SER A 67 1.04 -3.04 -7.33
CA SER A 67 1.17 -3.53 -8.71
C SER A 67 2.49 -3.13 -9.39
N ILE A 68 3.39 -2.45 -8.67
CA ILE A 68 4.69 -2.04 -9.20
C ILE A 68 5.55 -3.27 -9.59
N PRO A 69 6.16 -3.27 -10.78
CA PRO A 69 7.09 -4.33 -11.18
C PRO A 69 8.27 -4.50 -10.23
N GLY A 70 8.76 -5.74 -10.12
CA GLY A 70 9.86 -6.09 -9.22
C GLY A 70 11.16 -5.34 -9.55
N GLU A 71 11.41 -5.02 -10.81
CA GLU A 71 12.55 -4.25 -11.29
C GLU A 71 12.51 -2.81 -10.77
N LEU A 72 11.33 -2.19 -10.80
CA LEU A 72 11.15 -0.83 -10.29
C LEU A 72 11.24 -0.80 -8.77
N LEU A 73 10.70 -1.80 -8.06
CA LEU A 73 10.92 -1.97 -6.62
C LEU A 73 12.41 -2.10 -6.30
N SER A 74 13.12 -2.94 -7.05
CA SER A 74 14.56 -3.16 -6.89
C SER A 74 15.34 -1.85 -7.06
N HIS A 75 15.02 -1.07 -8.08
CA HIS A 75 15.61 0.24 -8.32
C HIS A 75 15.31 1.21 -7.16
N ILE A 76 14.06 1.30 -6.72
CA ILE A 76 13.66 2.12 -5.55
C ILE A 76 14.47 1.71 -4.31
N PHE A 77 14.64 0.42 -4.06
CA PHE A 77 15.37 -0.07 -2.89
C PHE A 77 16.84 0.37 -2.91
N THR A 78 17.48 0.50 -4.08
CA THR A 78 18.86 1.00 -4.15
C THR A 78 18.99 2.41 -3.58
N TYR A 79 18.01 3.29 -3.80
CA TYR A 79 17.98 4.64 -3.22
C TYR A 79 17.72 4.63 -1.71
N VAL A 80 16.99 3.64 -1.19
CA VAL A 80 16.73 3.51 0.26
C VAL A 80 17.97 3.06 1.00
N SER A 81 18.74 2.14 0.40
CA SER A 81 19.99 1.61 0.96
C SER A 81 21.19 2.50 0.74
N ASP A 82 21.13 3.45 -0.20
CA ASP A 82 22.17 4.44 -0.40
C ASP A 82 22.16 5.47 0.74
N ARG A 83 22.80 5.07 1.84
CA ARG A 83 23.27 5.86 2.99
C ARG A 83 22.64 7.25 3.10
N ARG A 84 21.53 7.36 3.83
CA ARG A 84 21.13 8.65 4.38
C ARG A 84 22.21 9.13 5.35
N LYS A 85 23.10 10.01 4.87
CA LYS A 85 24.03 10.77 5.71
C LYS A 85 23.20 11.81 6.45
N VAL A 86 22.88 11.54 7.70
CA VAL A 86 22.30 12.55 8.60
C VAL A 86 23.46 13.07 9.45
N GLY A 87 24.05 14.18 9.03
CA GLY A 87 25.27 14.72 9.64
C GLY A 87 26.47 13.78 9.48
N ARG A 88 27.11 13.41 10.60
CA ARG A 88 28.25 12.45 10.63
C ARG A 88 27.83 10.98 10.77
N CYS A 89 26.54 10.70 11.02
CA CYS A 89 26.04 9.33 11.19
C CYS A 89 25.52 8.76 9.86
N VAL A 90 25.95 7.54 9.56
CA VAL A 90 25.38 6.74 8.46
C VAL A 90 24.30 5.85 9.07
N ILE A 91 23.04 6.16 8.78
CA ILE A 91 21.93 5.28 9.17
C ILE A 91 21.83 4.17 8.13
N TYR A 92 22.23 2.96 8.51
CA TYR A 92 22.03 1.78 7.67
C TYR A 92 20.61 1.24 7.91
N VAL A 93 19.76 1.31 6.88
CA VAL A 93 18.47 0.62 6.91
C VAL A 93 18.73 -0.82 6.49
N PRO A 94 18.47 -1.81 7.36
CA PRO A 94 18.75 -3.19 7.01
C PRO A 94 17.89 -3.67 5.82
N PRO A 95 18.49 -4.34 4.82
CA PRO A 95 17.77 -4.81 3.62
C PRO A 95 16.56 -5.68 3.94
N TRP A 96 16.64 -6.50 4.99
CA TRP A 96 15.57 -7.40 5.38
C TRP A 96 14.28 -6.67 5.80
N ARG A 97 14.35 -5.41 6.24
CA ARG A 97 13.14 -4.62 6.57
C ARG A 97 12.20 -4.49 5.37
N LEU A 98 12.74 -4.37 4.17
CA LEU A 98 11.94 -4.28 2.94
C LEU A 98 11.18 -5.60 2.68
N GLY A 99 11.79 -6.74 3.01
CA GLY A 99 11.19 -8.06 2.85
C GLY A 99 10.11 -8.43 3.88
N HIS A 100 9.86 -7.60 4.90
CA HIS A 100 8.78 -7.82 5.85
C HIS A 100 7.44 -7.23 5.40
N ILE A 101 7.40 -6.46 4.31
CA ILE A 101 6.19 -5.76 3.86
C ILE A 101 5.20 -6.68 3.14
N CYS A 102 5.66 -7.41 2.12
CA CYS A 102 4.87 -8.43 1.43
C CYS A 102 5.76 -9.41 0.66
N ARG A 103 5.17 -10.46 0.08
CA ARG A 103 5.89 -11.45 -0.74
C ARG A 103 6.59 -10.82 -1.94
N SER A 104 5.92 -9.91 -2.66
CA SER A 104 6.49 -9.20 -3.82
C SER A 104 7.74 -8.39 -3.44
N TRP A 105 7.66 -7.59 -2.37
CA TRP A 105 8.79 -6.81 -1.87
C TRP A 105 9.94 -7.67 -1.38
N ARG A 106 9.64 -8.81 -0.74
CA ARG A 106 10.65 -9.79 -0.32
C ARG A 106 11.41 -10.34 -1.52
N ASN A 107 10.70 -10.73 -2.57
CA ASN A 107 11.31 -11.25 -3.79
C ASN A 107 12.21 -10.19 -4.45
N ALA A 108 11.72 -8.96 -4.60
CA ALA A 108 12.50 -7.85 -5.15
C ALA A 108 13.74 -7.51 -4.29
N ALA A 109 13.61 -7.53 -2.96
CA ALA A 109 14.73 -7.27 -2.06
C ALA A 109 15.80 -8.36 -2.16
N LEU A 110 15.40 -9.63 -2.20
CA LEU A 110 16.32 -10.76 -2.36
C LEU A 110 17.00 -10.78 -3.73
N SER A 111 16.30 -10.38 -4.81
CA SER A 111 16.89 -10.29 -6.15
C SER A 111 17.84 -9.09 -6.33
N THR A 112 17.79 -8.10 -5.44
CA THR A 112 18.63 -6.89 -5.52
C THR A 112 19.95 -7.07 -4.77
N GLN A 113 20.96 -7.63 -5.45
CA GLN A 113 22.29 -7.90 -4.87
C GLN A 113 22.93 -6.68 -4.18
N PHE A 114 22.72 -5.48 -4.73
CA PHE A 114 23.26 -4.22 -4.19
C PHE A 114 22.88 -3.94 -2.73
N LEU A 115 21.70 -4.38 -2.30
CA LEU A 115 21.24 -4.21 -0.91
C LEU A 115 22.09 -5.03 0.05
N TRP A 116 22.57 -6.19 -0.39
CA TRP A 116 23.26 -7.17 0.44
C TRP A 116 24.78 -7.02 0.45
N ARG A 117 25.32 -5.99 -0.23
CA ARG A 117 26.78 -5.79 -0.31
C ARG A 117 27.43 -5.46 1.04
N HIS A 118 26.64 -4.97 2.00
CA HIS A 118 27.10 -4.64 3.35
C HIS A 118 26.13 -5.25 4.36
N ILE A 119 26.54 -6.33 5.03
CA ILE A 119 25.76 -6.96 6.10
C ILE A 119 26.55 -6.81 7.39
N VAL A 120 25.91 -6.23 8.41
CA VAL A 120 26.46 -6.16 9.77
C VAL A 120 25.90 -7.35 10.54
N ILE A 121 26.79 -8.18 11.08
CA ILE A 121 26.46 -9.30 11.97
C ILE A 121 26.81 -8.84 13.39
N TYR A 122 25.85 -8.96 14.31
CA TYR A 122 26.02 -8.62 15.73
C TYR A 122 26.35 -9.88 16.54
#